data_AF-A0A936R1K6-F1
#
_entry.id   AF-A0A936R1K6-F1
#
_cell.length_a   1.000
_cell.length_b   1.000
_cell.length_c   1.000
_cell.angle_alpha   90.00
_cell.angle_beta   90.00
_cell.angle_gamma   90.00
#
_symmetry.space_group_name_H-M   'P 1'
#
loop_
_entity.id
_entity.type
_entity.pdbx_description
1 polymer ?
#
loop_
_entity_poly.entity_id
_entity_poly.type
_entity_poly.pdbx_seq_one_letter_code
_entity_poly.pdbx_strand_id
1 'polypeptide(L)'
;MAIYVDRPRWSAHGRLWSHLVSDNSVAELHAFAAAAGIPRRAFEGDHYDVPAERYHALVAAGALPIETRQLLRILVDSGLRMRKRHGDKGIARISGAQVAPGRLADVDLFRAPHEVAESRVFAAVVIIRDCLGDFALVRSRRRGEWNFPGGRRTAGEGVREAAVREVAEETGLCLSADSLVPYGYERFLTPPVDNFRAVGEDLLQMYVATLADRRPALSSAYPDTTDRRWVTASELRHLCSAAFWWPVIEPLLTPDLPTAGSAQES
;
A
#
# COMPACT_ATOMS: atom_id res chain seq x y z
N MET A 1 -15.68 19.11 9.64
CA MET A 1 -15.40 18.20 8.54
C MET A 1 -15.64 18.96 7.26
N ALA A 2 -14.58 19.22 6.51
CA ALA A 2 -14.63 20.00 5.29
C ALA A 2 -13.56 19.53 4.29
N ILE A 3 -13.89 19.75 3.02
CA ILE A 3 -12.97 19.58 1.91
C ILE A 3 -12.41 20.95 1.55
N TYR A 4 -11.10 21.04 1.35
CA TYR A 4 -10.40 22.29 1.05
C TYR A 4 -9.65 22.17 -0.27
N VAL A 5 -9.60 23.26 -1.03
CA VAL A 5 -8.85 23.35 -2.30
C VAL A 5 -7.99 24.60 -2.30
N ASP A 6 -6.70 24.48 -2.62
CA ASP A 6 -5.85 25.65 -2.79
C ASP A 6 -5.95 26.27 -4.19
N ARG A 7 -5.54 27.54 -4.32
CA ARG A 7 -5.53 28.22 -5.62
C ARG A 7 -4.54 27.55 -6.59
N PRO A 8 -4.86 27.49 -7.90
CA PRO A 8 -3.95 26.91 -8.88
C PRO A 8 -2.65 27.71 -8.95
N ARG A 9 -1.54 27.10 -8.53
CA ARG A 9 -0.23 27.77 -8.46
C ARG A 9 0.92 26.89 -8.88
N TRP A 10 0.77 25.57 -8.77
CA TRP A 10 1.83 24.63 -9.11
C TRP A 10 1.89 24.39 -10.61
N SER A 11 3.01 24.70 -11.26
CA SER A 11 3.18 24.47 -12.70
C SER A 11 3.79 23.09 -12.95
N ALA A 12 3.05 22.22 -13.65
CA ALA A 12 3.55 20.92 -14.10
C ALA A 12 2.85 20.51 -15.40
N HIS A 13 3.59 19.87 -16.31
CA HIS A 13 3.07 19.42 -17.62
C HIS A 13 2.36 20.52 -18.43
N GLY A 14 2.87 21.76 -18.37
CA GLY A 14 2.27 22.90 -19.06
C GLY A 14 0.94 23.39 -18.49
N ARG A 15 0.55 22.94 -17.29
CA ARG A 15 -0.70 23.30 -16.62
C ARG A 15 -0.44 23.82 -15.21
N LEU A 16 -1.42 24.55 -14.68
CA LEU A 16 -1.48 24.90 -13.26
C LEU A 16 -2.31 23.84 -12.52
N TRP A 17 -1.89 23.54 -11.29
CA TRP A 17 -2.50 22.54 -10.44
C TRP A 17 -2.83 23.13 -9.06
N SER A 18 -3.88 22.58 -8.49
CA SER A 18 -4.37 22.76 -7.13
C SER A 18 -4.30 21.42 -6.39
N HIS A 19 -4.35 21.49 -5.07
CA HIS A 19 -4.42 20.35 -4.16
C HIS A 19 -5.77 20.37 -3.46
N LEU A 20 -6.40 19.21 -3.38
CA LEU A 20 -7.67 19.00 -2.68
C LEU A 20 -7.43 18.08 -1.48
N VAL A 21 -7.82 18.51 -0.28
CA VAL A 21 -7.62 17.77 0.98
C VAL A 21 -8.89 17.70 1.81
N SER A 22 -8.85 16.81 2.80
CA SER A 22 -9.81 16.70 3.89
C SER A 22 -9.14 17.07 5.22
N ASP A 23 -9.91 17.56 6.20
CA ASP A 23 -9.46 17.73 7.59
C ASP A 23 -9.84 16.57 8.53
N ASN A 24 -10.53 15.54 8.02
CA ASN A 24 -11.13 14.49 8.84
C ASN A 24 -10.80 13.07 8.38
N SER A 25 -10.98 12.74 7.11
CA SER A 25 -10.62 11.39 6.62
C SER A 25 -10.32 11.33 5.12
N VAL A 26 -9.43 10.41 4.75
CA VAL A 26 -9.18 10.07 3.34
C VAL A 26 -10.43 9.50 2.66
N ALA A 27 -11.31 8.82 3.40
CA ALA A 27 -12.55 8.25 2.86
C ALA A 27 -13.52 9.32 2.36
N GLU A 28 -13.74 10.40 3.11
CA GLU A 28 -14.58 11.50 2.65
C GLU A 28 -13.97 12.24 1.45
N LEU A 29 -12.64 12.35 1.41
CA LEU A 29 -11.93 12.97 0.29
C LEU A 29 -12.12 12.15 -0.98
N HIS A 30 -12.09 10.81 -0.89
CA HIS A 30 -12.43 9.94 -2.01
C HIS A 30 -13.89 10.08 -2.45
N ALA A 31 -14.83 10.13 -1.51
CA ALA A 31 -16.24 10.31 -1.83
C ALA A 31 -16.50 11.63 -2.57
N PHE A 32 -15.92 12.73 -2.07
CA PHE A 32 -16.02 14.04 -2.71
C PHE A 32 -15.38 14.04 -4.10
N ALA A 33 -14.16 13.52 -4.22
CA ALA A 33 -13.44 13.46 -5.50
C ALA A 33 -14.20 12.62 -6.54
N ALA A 34 -14.77 11.47 -6.14
CA ALA A 34 -15.56 10.62 -7.02
C ALA A 34 -16.83 11.33 -7.50
N ALA A 35 -17.59 11.95 -6.58
CA ALA A 35 -18.78 12.73 -6.91
C ALA A 35 -18.47 13.91 -7.83
N ALA A 36 -17.31 14.55 -7.64
CA ALA A 36 -16.83 15.61 -8.49
C ALA A 36 -16.24 15.13 -9.83
N GLY A 37 -16.12 13.82 -10.08
CA GLY A 37 -15.54 13.25 -11.31
C GLY A 37 -14.02 13.41 -11.42
N ILE A 38 -13.31 13.42 -10.29
CA ILE A 38 -11.84 13.43 -10.22
C ILE A 38 -11.36 11.97 -10.16
N PRO A 39 -10.49 11.53 -11.08
CA PRO A 39 -10.10 10.13 -11.17
C PRO A 39 -9.22 9.71 -9.99
N ARG A 40 -9.41 8.49 -9.48
CA ARG A 40 -8.66 7.94 -8.32
C ARG A 40 -7.13 8.01 -8.48
N ARG A 41 -6.62 7.93 -9.72
CA ARG A 41 -5.18 8.03 -10.03
C ARG A 41 -4.55 9.37 -9.64
N ALA A 42 -5.35 10.44 -9.55
CA ALA A 42 -4.90 11.77 -9.14
C ALA A 42 -4.70 11.90 -7.63
N PHE A 43 -5.04 10.88 -6.84
CA PHE A 43 -4.74 10.84 -5.42
C PHE A 43 -3.26 10.53 -5.17
N GLU A 44 -2.63 11.30 -4.29
CA GLU A 44 -1.20 11.23 -3.98
C GLU A 44 -0.89 10.74 -2.55
N GLY A 45 -1.88 10.13 -1.88
CA GLY A 45 -1.77 9.53 -0.55
C GLY A 45 -2.52 10.29 0.53
N ASP A 46 -2.50 11.61 0.48
CA ASP A 46 -3.16 12.49 1.45
C ASP A 46 -3.88 13.69 0.83
N HIS A 47 -3.77 13.85 -0.50
CA HIS A 47 -4.44 14.88 -1.28
C HIS A 47 -4.73 14.36 -2.70
N TYR A 48 -5.57 15.09 -3.44
CA TYR A 48 -5.67 14.96 -4.89
C TYR A 48 -4.98 16.13 -5.59
N ASP A 49 -4.22 15.83 -6.64
CA ASP A 49 -3.75 16.82 -7.60
C ASP A 49 -4.86 17.08 -8.63
N VAL A 50 -5.37 18.31 -8.67
CA VAL A 50 -6.49 18.69 -9.55
C VAL A 50 -6.05 19.82 -10.48
N PRO A 51 -6.31 19.70 -11.79
CA PRO A 51 -5.87 20.71 -12.74
C PRO A 51 -6.74 21.98 -12.61
N ALA A 52 -6.17 23.15 -12.93
CA ALA A 52 -6.77 24.46 -12.69
C ALA A 52 -8.20 24.60 -13.25
N GLU A 53 -8.48 24.00 -14.40
CA GLU A 53 -9.81 24.01 -15.03
C GLU A 53 -10.92 23.37 -14.16
N ARG A 54 -10.55 22.55 -13.16
CA ARG A 54 -11.49 21.92 -12.23
C ARG A 54 -11.75 22.75 -10.97
N TYR A 55 -10.93 23.78 -10.71
CA TYR A 55 -10.97 24.55 -9.45
C TYR A 55 -12.36 25.11 -9.14
N HIS A 56 -12.97 25.84 -10.09
CA HIS A 56 -14.28 26.45 -9.88
C HIS A 56 -15.39 25.41 -9.71
N ALA A 57 -15.32 24.28 -10.40
CA ALA A 57 -16.28 23.18 -10.25
C ALA A 57 -16.19 22.54 -8.85
N LEU A 58 -14.99 22.39 -8.30
CA LEU A 58 -14.79 21.86 -6.95
C LEU A 58 -15.32 22.82 -5.89
N VAL A 59 -15.09 24.14 -6.06
CA VAL A 59 -15.66 25.15 -5.16
C VAL A 59 -17.19 25.15 -5.23
N ALA A 60 -17.76 25.09 -6.44
CA ALA A 60 -19.21 24.99 -6.61
C ALA A 60 -19.80 23.71 -6.00
N ALA A 61 -19.03 22.62 -5.97
CA ALA A 61 -19.40 21.36 -5.32
C ALA A 61 -19.23 21.38 -3.77
N GLY A 62 -18.74 22.48 -3.19
CA GLY A 62 -18.62 22.67 -1.74
C GLY A 62 -17.21 22.62 -1.17
N ALA A 63 -16.15 22.52 -1.99
CA ALA A 63 -14.79 22.64 -1.51
C ALA A 63 -14.48 24.08 -1.08
N LEU A 64 -13.89 24.26 0.10
CA LEU A 64 -13.55 25.57 0.65
C LEU A 64 -12.22 26.07 0.05
N PRO A 65 -12.21 27.22 -0.65
CA PRO A 65 -11.00 27.76 -1.24
C PRO A 65 -10.09 28.37 -0.17
N ILE A 66 -8.83 27.94 -0.11
CA ILE A 66 -7.84 28.43 0.86
C ILE A 66 -6.46 28.66 0.21
N GLU A 67 -5.52 29.21 0.98
CA GLU A 67 -4.13 29.32 0.54
C GLU A 67 -3.36 28.01 0.80
N THR A 68 -2.40 27.66 -0.06
CA THR A 68 -1.60 26.41 0.04
C THR A 68 -0.95 26.21 1.41
N ARG A 69 -0.51 27.31 2.06
CA ARG A 69 0.09 27.24 3.42
C ARG A 69 -0.94 26.84 4.49
N GLN A 70 -2.18 27.30 4.36
CA GLN A 70 -3.26 26.91 5.26
C GLN A 70 -3.65 25.45 5.03
N LEU A 71 -3.68 25.03 3.75
CA LEU A 71 -3.96 23.65 3.36
C LEU A 71 -2.98 22.67 3.99
N LEU A 72 -1.67 22.97 3.91
CA LEU A 72 -0.64 22.15 4.54
C LEU A 72 -0.80 22.10 6.07
N ARG A 73 -1.17 23.21 6.71
CA ARG A 73 -1.41 23.26 8.16
C ARG A 73 -2.58 22.34 8.54
N ILE A 74 -3.72 22.46 7.85
CA ILE A 74 -4.89 21.59 8.04
C ILE A 74 -4.52 20.11 7.88
N LEU A 75 -3.75 19.79 6.84
CA LEU A 75 -3.35 18.41 6.56
C LEU A 75 -2.42 17.82 7.64
N VAL A 76 -1.56 18.65 8.23
CA VAL A 76 -0.71 18.27 9.36
C VAL A 76 -1.53 18.13 10.64
N ASP A 77 -2.36 19.11 10.96
CA ASP A 77 -3.12 19.17 12.21
C ASP A 77 -4.21 18.09 12.27
N SER A 78 -4.78 17.70 11.11
CA SER A 78 -5.69 16.56 10.99
C SER A 78 -5.01 15.20 11.18
N GLY A 79 -3.67 15.16 11.17
CA GLY A 79 -2.93 13.91 11.20
C GLY A 79 -3.06 13.07 9.93
N LEU A 80 -3.51 13.66 8.79
CA LEU A 80 -3.67 12.96 7.51
C LEU A 80 -2.45 13.07 6.59
N ARG A 81 -1.49 13.97 6.89
CA ARG A 81 -0.26 14.13 6.09
C ARG A 81 0.56 12.83 6.00
N MET A 82 0.73 12.31 4.79
CA MET A 82 1.56 11.15 4.45
C MET A 82 2.90 11.57 3.84
N ARG A 83 3.95 11.60 4.67
CA ARG A 83 5.31 11.90 4.16
C ARG A 83 5.79 10.77 3.26
N LYS A 84 6.03 11.08 1.98
CA LYS A 84 6.46 10.14 0.94
C LYS A 84 7.90 10.44 0.49
N ARG A 85 8.64 9.42 0.07
CA ARG A 85 9.95 9.58 -0.59
C ARG A 85 9.74 9.88 -2.07
N HIS A 86 10.80 10.25 -2.75
CA HIS A 86 10.75 10.40 -4.20
C HIS A 86 10.45 9.03 -4.85
N GLY A 87 9.49 9.00 -5.79
CA GLY A 87 9.06 7.76 -6.44
C GLY A 87 8.00 6.95 -5.68
N ASP A 88 7.70 7.31 -4.42
CA ASP A 88 6.62 6.68 -3.67
C ASP A 88 5.25 7.17 -4.13
N LYS A 89 4.30 6.26 -4.20
CA LYS A 89 2.88 6.55 -4.33
C LYS A 89 2.17 6.20 -3.03
N GLY A 90 1.65 7.20 -2.33
CA GLY A 90 0.78 6.98 -1.18
C GLY A 90 -0.56 6.39 -1.63
N ILE A 91 -0.97 5.29 -1.01
CA ILE A 91 -2.17 4.53 -1.39
C ILE A 91 -3.32 4.81 -0.44
N ALA A 92 -3.06 4.71 0.87
CA ALA A 92 -4.02 4.98 1.92
C ALA A 92 -3.31 5.19 3.27
N ARG A 93 -3.99 5.89 4.17
CA ARG A 93 -3.72 5.88 5.61
C ARG A 93 -4.86 5.14 6.29
N ILE A 94 -4.53 4.12 7.07
CA ILE A 94 -5.47 3.35 7.86
C ILE A 94 -5.24 3.70 9.33
N SER A 95 -6.26 4.25 9.98
CA SER A 95 -6.24 4.49 11.43
C SER A 95 -6.80 3.28 12.16
N GLY A 96 -6.14 2.88 13.25
CA GLY A 96 -6.59 1.75 14.08
C GLY A 96 -6.69 0.42 13.34
N ALA A 97 -5.78 0.13 12.41
CA ALA A 97 -5.72 -1.15 11.73
C ALA A 97 -5.43 -2.29 12.72
N GLN A 98 -6.20 -3.38 12.67
CA GLN A 98 -5.97 -4.55 13.51
C GLN A 98 -4.80 -5.38 12.96
N VAL A 99 -3.62 -5.24 13.56
CA VAL A 99 -2.37 -5.86 13.08
C VAL A 99 -2.10 -7.21 13.75
N ALA A 100 -2.72 -7.44 14.91
CA ALA A 100 -2.81 -8.71 15.62
C ALA A 100 -4.06 -8.68 16.54
N PRO A 101 -4.50 -9.83 17.09
CA PRO A 101 -5.61 -9.85 18.05
C PRO A 101 -5.38 -8.85 19.20
N GLY A 102 -6.33 -7.92 19.39
CA GLY A 102 -6.25 -6.88 20.41
C GLY A 102 -5.20 -5.77 20.17
N ARG A 103 -4.59 -5.70 18.98
CA ARG A 103 -3.56 -4.70 18.67
C ARG A 103 -3.96 -3.86 17.47
N LEU A 104 -4.05 -2.56 17.70
CA LEU A 104 -4.36 -1.56 16.70
C LEU A 104 -3.11 -0.73 16.39
N ALA A 105 -2.94 -0.34 15.13
CA ALA A 105 -1.90 0.58 14.72
C ALA A 105 -2.39 1.49 13.59
N ASP A 106 -1.88 2.71 13.56
CA ASP A 106 -2.01 3.58 12.40
C ASP A 106 -0.95 3.19 11.37
N VAL A 107 -1.39 2.93 10.14
CA VAL A 107 -0.55 2.40 9.07
C VAL A 107 -0.70 3.25 7.82
N ASP A 108 0.44 3.70 7.29
CA ASP A 108 0.51 4.26 5.95
C ASP A 108 0.87 3.18 4.94
N LEU A 109 0.13 3.15 3.83
CA LEU A 109 0.32 2.22 2.75
C LEU A 109 0.93 2.90 1.54
N PHE A 110 2.04 2.36 1.03
CA PHE A 110 2.76 2.90 -0.12
C PHE A 110 2.96 1.83 -1.19
N ARG A 111 2.90 2.25 -2.46
CA ARG A 111 3.56 1.55 -3.57
C ARG A 111 4.88 2.26 -3.88
N ALA A 112 5.92 1.49 -4.07
CA ALA A 112 7.26 1.98 -4.35
C ALA A 112 8.01 0.97 -5.22
N PRO A 113 8.66 1.41 -6.31
CA PRO A 113 9.44 0.52 -7.18
C PRO A 113 10.85 0.23 -6.62
N HIS A 114 11.10 0.56 -5.35
CA HIS A 114 12.40 0.47 -4.71
C HIS A 114 12.26 0.00 -3.26
N GLU A 115 13.35 -0.51 -2.71
CA GLU A 115 13.39 -0.95 -1.32
C GLU A 115 13.52 0.22 -0.36
N VAL A 116 12.92 0.07 0.82
CA VAL A 116 13.12 1.01 1.91
C VAL A 116 14.43 0.74 2.64
N ALA A 117 14.81 1.67 3.53
CA ALA A 117 16.05 1.54 4.28
C ALA A 117 15.97 0.29 5.19
N GLU A 118 16.84 -0.68 4.95
CA GLU A 118 16.83 -1.98 5.64
C GLU A 118 16.84 -1.84 7.17
N SER A 119 17.56 -0.86 7.72
CA SER A 119 17.61 -0.60 9.17
C SER A 119 16.26 -0.25 9.81
N ARG A 120 15.23 0.03 9.00
CA ARG A 120 13.86 0.31 9.46
C ARG A 120 12.89 -0.85 9.21
N VAL A 121 13.33 -1.90 8.52
CA VAL A 121 12.45 -3.00 8.14
C VAL A 121 12.44 -4.05 9.24
N PHE A 122 11.28 -4.33 9.84
CA PHE A 122 11.13 -5.41 10.81
C PHE A 122 10.59 -6.71 10.18
N ALA A 123 9.93 -6.62 9.02
CA ALA A 123 9.26 -7.74 8.37
C ALA A 123 9.20 -7.57 6.86
N ALA A 124 9.02 -8.68 6.15
CA ALA A 124 8.79 -8.70 4.71
C ALA A 124 7.65 -9.66 4.34
N VAL A 125 6.94 -9.33 3.26
CA VAL A 125 5.86 -10.15 2.70
C VAL A 125 6.03 -10.28 1.19
N VAL A 126 5.64 -11.44 0.63
CA VAL A 126 5.78 -11.72 -0.80
C VAL A 126 4.41 -12.02 -1.42
N ILE A 127 4.03 -11.19 -2.38
CA ILE A 127 2.87 -11.40 -3.25
C ILE A 127 3.31 -12.35 -4.36
N ILE A 128 3.03 -13.64 -4.19
CA ILE A 128 3.42 -14.68 -5.14
C ILE A 128 2.31 -14.86 -6.17
N ARG A 129 2.68 -14.81 -7.45
CA ARG A 129 1.82 -15.14 -8.58
C ARG A 129 2.37 -16.33 -9.35
N ASP A 130 1.50 -17.17 -9.89
CA ASP A 130 1.90 -18.17 -10.88
C ASP A 130 1.88 -17.59 -12.31
N CYS A 131 2.22 -18.40 -13.31
CA CYS A 131 2.27 -17.98 -14.70
C CYS A 131 0.91 -17.63 -15.33
N LEU A 132 -0.20 -17.94 -14.66
CA LEU A 132 -1.55 -17.57 -15.07
C LEU A 132 -2.14 -16.41 -14.24
N GLY A 133 -1.37 -15.89 -13.28
CA GLY A 133 -1.80 -14.79 -12.41
C GLY A 133 -2.63 -15.22 -11.19
N ASP A 134 -2.66 -16.51 -10.85
CA ASP A 134 -3.21 -16.97 -9.58
C ASP A 134 -2.22 -16.68 -8.44
N PHE A 135 -2.73 -16.54 -7.22
CA PHE A 135 -1.97 -16.11 -6.05
C PHE A 135 -1.82 -17.22 -5.02
N ALA A 136 -0.66 -17.34 -4.39
CA ALA A 136 -0.49 -18.22 -3.22
C ALA A 136 -0.78 -17.45 -1.92
N LEU A 137 -1.70 -17.98 -1.12
CA LEU A 137 -2.04 -17.46 0.21
C LEU A 137 -1.81 -18.50 1.29
N VAL A 138 -1.55 -18.00 2.49
CA VAL A 138 -1.44 -18.79 3.72
C VAL A 138 -2.46 -18.29 4.74
N ARG A 139 -2.93 -19.18 5.60
CA ARG A 139 -3.83 -18.84 6.70
C ARG A 139 -3.07 -18.79 8.01
N SER A 140 -2.94 -17.60 8.58
CA SER A 140 -2.23 -17.39 9.83
C SER A 140 -2.95 -18.08 10.99
N ARG A 141 -2.25 -18.89 11.80
CA ARG A 141 -2.79 -19.41 13.07
C ARG A 141 -3.13 -18.30 14.05
N ARG A 142 -2.27 -17.28 14.11
CA ARG A 142 -2.39 -16.19 15.09
C ARG A 142 -3.57 -15.27 14.81
N ARG A 143 -3.83 -14.96 13.53
CA ARG A 143 -4.91 -14.03 13.13
C ARG A 143 -6.19 -14.75 12.68
N GLY A 144 -6.11 -16.01 12.26
CA GLY A 144 -7.24 -16.73 11.67
C GLY A 144 -7.60 -16.28 10.24
N GLU A 145 -6.78 -15.40 9.65
CA GLU A 145 -7.02 -14.70 8.38
C GLU A 145 -6.08 -15.18 7.27
N TRP A 146 -6.55 -15.06 6.02
CA TRP A 146 -5.75 -15.28 4.83
C TRP A 146 -4.85 -14.08 4.54
N ASN A 147 -3.57 -14.34 4.31
CA ASN A 147 -2.56 -13.34 3.98
C ASN A 147 -1.56 -13.90 2.96
N PHE A 148 -0.75 -13.03 2.38
CA PHE A 148 0.45 -13.43 1.66
C PHE A 148 1.52 -13.94 2.63
N PRO A 149 2.38 -14.88 2.18
CA PRO A 149 3.44 -15.41 3.02
C PRO A 149 4.47 -14.35 3.37
N GLY A 150 4.94 -14.39 4.62
CA GLY A 150 5.84 -13.38 5.14
C GLY A 150 5.86 -13.30 6.66
N GLY A 151 6.92 -12.70 7.16
CA GLY A 151 7.17 -12.67 8.59
C GLY A 151 8.30 -11.73 8.97
N ARG A 152 8.71 -11.83 10.23
CA ARG A 152 9.71 -10.96 10.82
C ARG A 152 11.10 -11.37 10.38
N ARG A 153 11.98 -10.39 10.29
CA ARG A 153 13.41 -10.63 10.14
C ARG A 153 14.00 -11.21 11.42
N THR A 154 14.98 -12.07 11.25
CA THR A 154 15.88 -12.50 12.33
C THR A 154 17.05 -11.52 12.45
N ALA A 155 17.68 -11.44 13.62
CA ALA A 155 18.83 -10.56 13.83
C ALA A 155 19.97 -10.90 12.84
N GLY A 156 20.43 -9.90 12.09
CA GLY A 156 21.50 -10.04 11.09
C GLY A 156 21.03 -10.54 9.71
N GLU A 157 19.76 -10.89 9.55
CA GLU A 157 19.19 -11.38 8.30
C GLU A 157 18.80 -10.22 7.37
N GLY A 158 19.15 -10.31 6.08
CA GLY A 158 18.75 -9.32 5.07
C GLY A 158 17.24 -9.33 4.79
N VAL A 159 16.68 -8.25 4.25
CA VAL A 159 15.22 -8.14 4.01
C VAL A 159 14.74 -9.20 2.99
N ARG A 160 15.48 -9.38 1.90
CA ARG A 160 15.15 -10.38 0.87
C ARG A 160 15.33 -11.81 1.37
N GLU A 161 16.36 -12.05 2.20
CA GLU A 161 16.61 -13.36 2.81
C GLU A 161 15.44 -13.78 3.70
N ALA A 162 14.96 -12.86 4.56
CA ALA A 162 13.77 -13.10 5.38
C ALA A 162 12.54 -13.38 4.51
N ALA A 163 12.32 -12.60 3.45
CA ALA A 163 11.20 -12.82 2.54
C ALA A 163 11.23 -14.20 1.89
N VAL A 164 12.39 -14.65 1.39
CA VAL A 164 12.56 -15.98 0.78
C VAL A 164 12.39 -17.09 1.82
N ARG A 165 12.97 -16.94 3.01
CA ARG A 165 12.84 -17.92 4.10
C ARG A 165 11.38 -18.12 4.49
N GLU A 166 10.66 -17.04 4.75
CA GLU A 166 9.24 -17.11 5.16
C GLU A 166 8.37 -17.77 4.07
N VAL A 167 8.63 -17.46 2.79
CA VAL A 167 7.96 -18.15 1.68
C VAL A 167 8.25 -19.65 1.70
N ALA A 168 9.50 -20.05 1.86
CA ALA A 168 9.88 -21.46 1.90
C ALA A 168 9.27 -22.18 3.11
N GLU A 169 9.28 -21.56 4.28
CA GLU A 169 8.74 -22.12 5.53
C GLU A 169 7.22 -22.30 5.46
N GLU A 170 6.49 -21.29 4.98
CA GLU A 170 5.02 -21.27 5.02
C GLU A 170 4.34 -21.93 3.80
N THR A 171 5.05 -22.01 2.67
CA THR A 171 4.49 -22.50 1.39
C THR A 171 5.28 -23.64 0.75
N GLY A 172 6.51 -23.90 1.18
CA GLY A 172 7.40 -24.88 0.55
C GLY A 172 7.98 -24.43 -0.79
N LEU A 173 7.66 -23.21 -1.26
CA LEU A 173 8.18 -22.67 -2.51
C LEU A 173 9.59 -22.12 -2.32
N CYS A 174 10.48 -22.46 -3.25
CA CYS A 174 11.85 -21.95 -3.27
C CYS A 174 11.95 -20.77 -4.25
N LEU A 175 12.18 -19.58 -3.72
CA LEU A 175 12.44 -18.37 -4.50
C LEU A 175 13.92 -18.00 -4.43
N SER A 176 14.43 -17.33 -5.47
CA SER A 176 15.70 -16.61 -5.37
C SER A 176 15.45 -15.19 -4.87
N ALA A 177 16.34 -14.67 -4.01
CA ALA A 177 16.29 -13.28 -3.57
C ALA A 177 16.26 -12.29 -4.75
N ASP A 178 16.96 -12.60 -5.85
CA ASP A 178 17.03 -11.76 -7.05
C ASP A 178 15.73 -11.74 -7.85
N SER A 179 14.85 -12.73 -7.64
CA SER A 179 13.54 -12.80 -8.32
C SER A 179 12.49 -11.87 -7.70
N LEU A 180 12.76 -11.30 -6.52
CA LEU A 180 11.84 -10.43 -5.81
C LEU A 180 11.85 -9.02 -6.40
N VAL A 181 10.68 -8.53 -6.80
CA VAL A 181 10.50 -7.17 -7.31
C VAL A 181 9.91 -6.30 -6.20
N PRO A 182 10.55 -5.20 -5.78
CA PRO A 182 9.96 -4.27 -4.81
C PRO A 182 8.62 -3.74 -5.31
N TYR A 183 7.59 -3.79 -4.46
CA TYR A 183 6.24 -3.38 -4.85
C TYR A 183 5.70 -2.24 -3.99
N GLY A 184 6.00 -2.27 -2.70
CA GLY A 184 5.47 -1.31 -1.75
C GLY A 184 5.94 -1.59 -0.35
N TYR A 185 5.39 -0.84 0.60
CA TYR A 185 5.68 -1.05 2.01
C TYR A 185 4.56 -0.49 2.87
N GLU A 186 4.44 -1.04 4.07
CA GLU A 186 3.64 -0.49 5.16
C GLU A 186 4.55 0.31 6.09
N ARG A 187 4.08 1.47 6.55
CA ARG A 187 4.74 2.24 7.62
C ARG A 187 3.82 2.34 8.84
N PHE A 188 4.28 1.80 9.95
CA PHE A 188 3.56 1.76 11.23
C PHE A 188 3.88 3.02 12.04
N LEU A 189 2.89 3.89 12.23
CA LEU A 189 3.05 5.18 12.88
C LEU A 189 2.92 5.09 14.41
N THR A 190 2.11 4.15 14.90
CA THR A 190 1.93 3.93 16.34
C THR A 190 3.16 3.25 16.92
N PRO A 191 3.77 3.77 18.01
CA PRO A 191 4.87 3.11 18.68
C PRO A 191 4.51 1.66 19.06
N PRO A 192 5.47 0.73 19.05
CA PRO A 192 5.21 -0.62 19.51
C PRO A 192 4.85 -0.59 21.00
N VAL A 193 3.75 -1.25 21.35
CA VAL A 193 3.29 -1.34 22.75
C VAL A 193 4.10 -2.39 23.53
N ASP A 194 4.93 -3.19 22.84
CA ASP A 194 5.74 -4.29 23.37
C ASP A 194 6.93 -4.64 22.44
N ASN A 195 7.61 -5.77 22.68
CA ASN A 195 8.73 -6.28 21.85
C ASN A 195 8.28 -6.79 20.45
N PHE A 196 7.18 -6.27 19.90
CA PHE A 196 6.70 -6.66 18.58
C PHE A 196 7.71 -6.34 17.46
N ARG A 197 8.39 -5.19 17.58
CA ARG A 197 9.47 -4.72 16.68
C ARG A 197 10.43 -3.81 17.44
N ALA A 198 11.67 -3.68 16.99
CA ALA A 198 12.63 -2.80 17.65
C ALA A 198 12.28 -1.32 17.43
N VAL A 199 12.75 -0.45 18.33
CA VAL A 199 12.59 1.00 18.18
C VAL A 199 13.29 1.45 16.91
N GLY A 200 12.57 2.15 16.03
CA GLY A 200 13.07 2.62 14.73
C GLY A 200 12.80 1.65 13.57
N GLU A 201 12.40 0.41 13.85
CA GLU A 201 11.91 -0.52 12.84
C GLU A 201 10.40 -0.37 12.68
N ASP A 202 9.98 0.47 11.74
CA ASP A 202 8.59 0.83 11.53
C ASP A 202 8.07 0.46 10.14
N LEU A 203 8.83 -0.29 9.35
CA LEU A 203 8.49 -0.66 7.98
C LEU A 203 8.33 -2.16 7.80
N LEU A 204 7.30 -2.55 7.05
CA LEU A 204 7.16 -3.88 6.46
C LEU A 204 7.30 -3.76 4.95
N GLN A 205 8.28 -4.45 4.37
CA GLN A 205 8.57 -4.40 2.94
C GLN A 205 7.73 -5.42 2.17
N MET A 206 7.13 -5.01 1.05
CA MET A 206 6.38 -5.88 0.15
C MET A 206 7.16 -6.12 -1.14
N TYR A 207 7.19 -7.39 -1.56
CA TYR A 207 7.71 -7.81 -2.85
C TYR A 207 6.63 -8.51 -3.66
N VAL A 208 6.83 -8.54 -4.98
CA VAL A 208 6.12 -9.44 -5.89
C VAL A 208 7.10 -10.46 -6.43
N ALA A 209 6.68 -11.72 -6.49
CA ALA A 209 7.37 -12.80 -7.17
C ALA A 209 6.42 -13.45 -8.19
N THR A 210 6.89 -13.72 -9.40
CA THR A 210 6.08 -14.40 -10.43
C THR A 210 6.77 -15.70 -10.82
N LEU A 211 6.08 -16.83 -10.64
CA LEU A 211 6.58 -18.17 -10.94
C LEU A 211 6.35 -18.50 -12.41
N ALA A 212 7.25 -19.31 -12.98
CA ALA A 212 7.09 -19.85 -14.34
C ALA A 212 6.07 -21.00 -14.39
N ASP A 213 5.96 -21.77 -13.32
CA ASP A 213 5.05 -22.91 -13.23
C ASP A 213 3.67 -22.48 -12.76
N ARG A 214 2.65 -23.19 -13.25
CA ARG A 214 1.25 -23.02 -12.81
C ARG A 214 1.05 -23.75 -11.49
N ARG A 215 0.53 -23.03 -10.49
CA ARG A 215 0.13 -23.55 -9.17
C ARG A 215 1.01 -24.69 -8.63
N PRO A 216 2.34 -24.51 -8.47
CA PRO A 216 3.20 -25.56 -7.90
C PRO A 216 2.69 -26.02 -6.53
N ALA A 217 3.00 -27.26 -6.18
CA ALA A 217 2.53 -27.87 -4.94
C ALA A 217 2.96 -27.04 -3.73
N LEU A 218 2.00 -26.72 -2.86
CA LEU A 218 2.25 -25.99 -1.63
C LEU A 218 2.41 -27.00 -0.48
N SER A 219 3.43 -26.81 0.34
CA SER A 219 3.65 -27.55 1.57
C SER A 219 4.01 -26.58 2.69
N SER A 220 4.28 -27.05 3.91
CA SER A 220 4.86 -26.20 4.95
C SER A 220 5.83 -27.04 5.74
N ALA A 221 6.97 -26.44 6.06
CA ALA A 221 7.88 -26.99 7.04
C ALA A 221 7.48 -26.58 8.48
N TYR A 222 6.65 -25.54 8.63
CA TYR A 222 6.33 -24.90 9.90
C TYR A 222 4.87 -25.05 10.34
N PRO A 223 4.61 -25.19 11.65
CA PRO A 223 3.27 -25.28 12.18
C PRO A 223 2.52 -23.95 12.20
N ASP A 224 3.12 -22.79 11.96
CA ASP A 224 2.46 -21.49 12.22
C ASP A 224 1.36 -21.07 11.23
N THR A 225 1.16 -21.85 10.16
CA THR A 225 0.03 -21.73 9.24
C THR A 225 -0.95 -22.89 9.42
N THR A 226 -2.26 -22.61 9.39
CA THR A 226 -3.29 -23.66 9.43
C THR A 226 -3.63 -24.23 8.06
N ASP A 227 -3.45 -23.43 7.01
CA ASP A 227 -3.89 -23.74 5.66
C ASP A 227 -3.08 -22.92 4.64
N ARG A 228 -3.07 -23.36 3.38
CA ARG A 228 -2.41 -22.70 2.25
C ARG A 228 -3.03 -23.15 0.94
N ARG A 229 -3.21 -22.21 0.01
CA ARG A 229 -3.80 -22.53 -1.29
C ARG A 229 -3.48 -21.49 -2.34
N TRP A 230 -3.53 -21.95 -3.59
CA TRP A 230 -3.66 -21.09 -4.74
C TRP A 230 -5.08 -20.56 -4.85
N VAL A 231 -5.22 -19.27 -5.14
CA VAL A 231 -6.49 -18.58 -5.32
C VAL A 231 -6.47 -17.74 -6.58
N THR A 232 -7.60 -17.67 -7.26
CA THR A 232 -7.83 -16.71 -8.35
C THR A 232 -7.91 -15.28 -7.82
N ALA A 233 -7.84 -14.28 -8.71
CA ALA A 233 -8.05 -12.88 -8.34
C ALA A 233 -9.43 -12.63 -7.68
N SER A 234 -10.47 -13.35 -8.11
CA SER A 234 -11.82 -13.26 -7.54
C SER A 234 -11.88 -13.85 -6.12
N GLU A 235 -11.23 -14.99 -5.90
CA GLU A 235 -11.14 -15.62 -4.58
C GLU A 235 -10.28 -14.80 -3.62
N LEU A 236 -9.16 -14.24 -4.09
CA LEU A 236 -8.34 -13.31 -3.32
C LEU A 236 -9.16 -12.10 -2.85
N ARG A 237 -9.97 -11.51 -3.74
CA ARG A 237 -10.91 -10.45 -3.37
C ARG A 237 -11.90 -10.90 -2.31
N HIS A 238 -12.54 -12.05 -2.49
CA HIS A 238 -13.49 -12.57 -1.53
C HIS A 238 -12.88 -12.80 -0.14
N LEU A 239 -11.64 -13.30 -0.08
CA LEU A 239 -10.97 -13.66 1.18
C LEU A 239 -10.34 -12.47 1.89
N CYS A 240 -9.86 -11.47 1.15
CA CYS A 240 -8.95 -10.46 1.69
C CYS A 240 -9.41 -9.00 1.51
N SER A 241 -10.56 -8.72 0.88
CA SER A 241 -10.98 -7.32 0.64
C SER A 241 -11.25 -6.50 1.91
N ALA A 242 -11.43 -7.16 3.05
CA ALA A 242 -11.58 -6.52 4.36
C ALA A 242 -10.25 -6.24 5.06
N ALA A 243 -9.13 -6.81 4.57
CA ALA A 243 -7.83 -6.60 5.18
C ALA A 243 -7.37 -5.15 4.97
N PHE A 244 -6.74 -4.55 5.98
CA PHE A 244 -6.33 -3.14 5.90
C PHE A 244 -5.32 -2.88 4.77
N TRP A 245 -4.50 -3.88 4.41
CA TRP A 245 -3.51 -3.79 3.33
C TRP A 245 -4.11 -3.93 1.93
N TRP A 246 -5.39 -4.32 1.82
CA TRP A 246 -6.08 -4.55 0.54
C TRP A 246 -5.90 -3.44 -0.51
N PRO A 247 -5.95 -2.13 -0.15
CA PRO A 247 -5.80 -1.06 -1.14
C PRO A 247 -4.49 -1.09 -1.94
N VAL A 248 -3.43 -1.68 -1.39
CA VAL A 248 -2.13 -1.84 -2.07
C VAL A 248 -2.18 -2.97 -3.10
N ILE A 249 -2.98 -4.00 -2.84
CA ILE A 249 -3.05 -5.24 -3.63
C ILE A 249 -4.09 -5.16 -4.73
N GLU A 250 -5.22 -4.48 -4.49
CA GLU A 250 -6.33 -4.38 -5.45
C GLU A 250 -5.89 -4.02 -6.90
N PRO A 251 -4.96 -3.07 -7.13
CA PRO A 251 -4.50 -2.74 -8.48
C PRO A 251 -3.73 -3.86 -9.19
N LEU A 252 -3.24 -4.88 -8.48
CA LEU A 252 -2.58 -6.06 -9.09
C LEU A 252 -3.59 -7.04 -9.71
N LEU A 253 -4.87 -6.90 -9.40
CA LEU A 253 -5.92 -7.81 -9.85
C LEU A 253 -6.47 -7.44 -11.23
N THR A 254 -6.21 -6.22 -11.67
CA THR A 254 -6.57 -5.75 -13.00
C THR A 254 -5.48 -6.15 -14.00
N PRO A 255 -5.80 -6.92 -15.06
CA PRO A 255 -4.83 -7.42 -16.02
C PRO A 255 -4.03 -6.35 -16.78
N ASP A 256 -4.43 -5.08 -16.74
CA ASP A 256 -3.79 -4.01 -17.53
C ASP A 256 -3.27 -2.87 -16.65
N LEU A 257 -2.00 -2.97 -16.27
CA LEU A 257 -1.17 -1.79 -16.15
C LEU A 257 -0.14 -1.88 -17.27
N PRO A 258 -0.11 -0.92 -18.22
CA PRO A 258 0.91 -0.92 -19.25
C PRO A 258 2.27 -0.92 -18.57
N THR A 259 3.14 -1.82 -19.00
CA THR A 259 4.57 -1.75 -18.74
C THR A 259 5.03 -0.34 -19.06
N ALA A 260 5.77 0.28 -18.14
CA ALA A 260 6.41 1.56 -18.38
C ALA A 260 7.35 1.40 -19.60
N GLY A 261 6.86 1.78 -20.78
CA GLY A 261 7.53 1.47 -22.04
C GLY A 261 6.72 1.80 -23.29
N SER A 262 5.89 2.84 -23.28
CA SER A 262 5.35 3.47 -24.50
C SER A 262 4.71 4.82 -24.19
N ALA A 263 5.53 5.81 -23.86
CA ALA A 263 5.16 7.22 -23.95
C ALA A 263 6.40 8.02 -24.37
N GLN A 264 6.98 7.63 -25.50
CA GLN A 264 7.67 8.54 -26.40
C GLN A 264 6.89 8.49 -27.73
N GLU A 265 6.84 9.66 -28.38
CA GLU A 265 6.27 9.91 -29.72
C GLU A 265 4.76 10.19 -29.76
N SER A 266 4.38 11.45 -29.50
CA SER A 266 4.11 12.50 -30.50
C SER A 266 3.32 13.65 -29.87
#